data_AF-A0A8H7WWJ7-F1
#
_entry.id   AF-A0A8H7WWJ7-F1
#
_cell.length_a   1.000
_cell.length_b   1.000
_cell.length_c   1.000
_cell.angle_alpha   90.00
_cell.angle_beta   90.00
_cell.angle_gamma   90.00
#
_symmetry.space_group_name_H-M   'P 1'
#
loop_
_entity.id
_entity.type
_entity.pdbx_description
1 polymer ?
#
loop_
_entity_poly.entity_id
_entity_poly.type
_entity_poly.pdbx_seq_one_letter_code
_entity_poly.pdbx_strand_id
1 'polypeptide(L)'
;MPNDAGTNPRSLTAAATAAGGDSIGQQKQPKKRKKIKPGLAPIDGRLIRNPPPKAVAPYKPKSELEDASLRFLIHHYVTVVVERTVTCVGPRWEWYPMAVRDPAFFNAVISSTSSHAAYLQQVDLPKNFFHHRGEAIRLLNERIRQGAHDEGTINTIATFCQQESFEGRPETALTHINGLLTIVGTLGGPHSSQISHHTRRHIFLTDLSACISLDSKPRIEPALDLSNLEGIFGRPSAATGSYAKTFGNRLFNFTGSSLSDLAGTVLWGLRNVSERLEGIHGGTEMLDTPRAADIQYTDRVEALERLVHSLWYVEDPENPQHPVFRTFGWACLIYIYTILRELPKELGMNTMLANRIKLSLESCPDLNVLLATFQDLLLWQMFLCGRVADSRDRPFFAQQATKILIVRKTESSSEIMAASKEFLWPERQVEVVEDESEESAVSYSSDEAMRFVGA
;
A
#
# COMPACT_ATOMS: atom_id res chain seq x y z
N MET A 1 39.71 -38.36 -37.58
CA MET A 1 39.16 -39.70 -37.86
C MET A 1 38.20 -40.07 -36.76
N PRO A 2 37.05 -40.68 -37.05
CA PRO A 2 35.91 -40.30 -37.91
C PRO A 2 34.64 -40.18 -37.01
N ASN A 3 33.40 -39.90 -37.40
CA ASN A 3 32.62 -39.49 -38.57
C ASN A 3 31.28 -39.01 -37.94
N ASP A 4 30.69 -37.87 -38.30
CA ASP A 4 29.90 -37.60 -39.51
C ASP A 4 28.39 -37.92 -39.36
N ALA A 5 27.58 -36.99 -39.90
CA ALA A 5 26.14 -37.04 -40.21
C ALA A 5 25.11 -37.26 -39.06
N GLY A 6 23.91 -36.68 -39.06
CA GLY A 6 23.21 -35.84 -40.02
C GLY A 6 21.73 -35.64 -39.62
N THR A 7 21.15 -34.54 -40.09
CA THR A 7 19.75 -34.39 -40.57
C THR A 7 18.54 -34.79 -39.69
N ASN A 8 17.90 -33.76 -39.09
CA ASN A 8 16.57 -33.18 -39.41
C ASN A 8 15.27 -34.07 -39.46
N PRO A 9 14.05 -33.50 -39.55
CA PRO A 9 13.06 -33.51 -38.48
C PRO A 9 11.78 -34.29 -38.85
N ARG A 10 10.88 -34.54 -37.88
CA ARG A 10 9.52 -35.03 -38.17
C ARG A 10 8.45 -34.17 -37.51
N SER A 11 7.77 -33.42 -38.37
CA SER A 11 6.39 -33.01 -38.25
C SER A 11 5.45 -34.21 -38.11
N LEU A 12 4.42 -34.10 -37.27
CA LEU A 12 3.21 -34.91 -37.44
C LEU A 12 1.97 -34.02 -37.35
N THR A 13 1.12 -34.30 -38.32
CA THR A 13 -0.11 -33.67 -38.78
C THR A 13 -1.32 -33.94 -37.89
N ALA A 14 -2.30 -33.06 -38.04
CA ALA A 14 -3.68 -33.19 -37.60
C ALA A 14 -4.39 -34.44 -38.16
N ALA A 15 -5.39 -34.93 -37.41
CA ALA A 15 -6.66 -35.41 -37.97
C ALA A 15 -7.72 -35.50 -36.86
N ALA A 16 -8.89 -34.97 -37.18
CA ALA A 16 -10.12 -35.02 -36.40
C ALA A 16 -10.90 -36.32 -36.70
N THR A 17 -11.71 -36.77 -35.74
CA THR A 17 -13.04 -37.34 -36.03
C THR A 17 -13.94 -37.36 -34.80
N ALA A 18 -15.22 -37.15 -35.07
CA ALA A 18 -16.32 -36.96 -34.14
C ALA A 18 -17.10 -38.24 -33.86
N ALA A 19 -17.76 -38.28 -32.70
CA ALA A 19 -19.08 -38.87 -32.37
C ALA A 19 -19.20 -38.80 -30.84
N GLY A 20 -20.21 -38.20 -30.21
CA GLY A 20 -21.65 -38.40 -30.40
C GLY A 20 -22.16 -39.17 -29.17
N GLY A 21 -22.93 -38.52 -28.28
CA GLY A 21 -23.52 -39.19 -27.12
C GLY A 21 -24.12 -38.22 -26.09
N ASP A 22 -25.44 -38.06 -26.17
CA ASP A 22 -26.31 -37.31 -25.26
C ASP A 22 -26.16 -37.69 -23.78
N SER A 23 -26.24 -36.71 -22.87
CA SER A 23 -27.17 -36.80 -21.72
C SER A 23 -27.39 -35.45 -21.01
N ILE A 24 -28.67 -35.08 -20.91
CA ILE A 24 -29.39 -34.58 -19.73
C ILE A 24 -28.92 -33.24 -19.14
N GLY A 25 -29.74 -32.23 -19.43
CA GLY A 25 -29.67 -30.90 -18.86
C GLY A 25 -29.98 -30.84 -17.36
N GLN A 26 -29.15 -30.09 -16.65
CA GLN A 26 -29.50 -29.48 -15.36
C GLN A 26 -29.45 -27.97 -15.53
N GLN A 27 -30.63 -27.35 -15.48
CA GLN A 27 -30.81 -25.91 -15.37
C GLN A 27 -30.16 -25.42 -14.06
N LYS A 28 -29.00 -24.76 -14.18
CA LYS A 28 -28.39 -24.03 -13.06
C LYS A 28 -29.21 -22.77 -12.79
N GLN A 29 -29.90 -22.75 -11.65
CA GLN A 29 -30.55 -21.55 -11.13
C GLN A 29 -29.56 -20.38 -11.00
N PRO A 30 -30.00 -19.13 -11.25
CA PRO A 30 -29.14 -17.97 -11.13
C PRO A 30 -28.70 -17.77 -9.67
N LYS A 31 -27.40 -17.77 -9.44
CA LYS A 31 -26.78 -17.47 -8.14
C LYS A 31 -27.28 -16.10 -7.67
N LYS A 32 -28.01 -16.08 -6.55
CA LYS A 32 -28.43 -14.84 -5.88
C LYS A 32 -27.20 -13.96 -5.62
N ARG A 33 -27.19 -12.77 -6.23
CA ARG A 33 -26.22 -11.70 -5.96
C ARG A 33 -26.13 -11.47 -4.44
N LYS A 34 -24.94 -11.68 -3.88
CA LYS A 34 -24.64 -11.31 -2.49
C LYS A 34 -24.89 -9.81 -2.34
N LYS A 35 -25.77 -9.43 -1.42
CA LYS A 35 -25.93 -8.03 -0.98
C LYS A 35 -24.60 -7.56 -0.42
N ILE A 36 -24.04 -6.53 -1.04
CA ILE A 36 -22.82 -5.82 -0.62
C ILE A 36 -23.12 -5.12 0.71
N LYS A 37 -22.23 -5.28 1.70
CA LYS A 37 -22.33 -4.60 3.00
C LYS A 37 -22.06 -3.10 2.84
N PRO A 38 -22.84 -2.21 3.47
CA PRO A 38 -22.60 -0.77 3.41
C PRO A 38 -21.47 -0.41 4.37
N GLY A 39 -20.44 0.26 3.86
CA GLY A 39 -19.31 0.74 4.65
C GLY A 39 -18.38 1.72 3.93
N LEU A 40 -18.67 2.02 2.66
CA LEU A 40 -18.05 3.13 1.93
C LEU A 40 -19.10 4.24 1.85
N ALA A 41 -18.69 5.46 2.17
CA ALA A 41 -19.52 6.64 1.94
C ALA A 41 -20.04 6.62 0.49
N PRO A 42 -21.30 7.07 0.23
CA PRO A 42 -21.80 7.14 -1.13
C PRO A 42 -20.82 7.96 -1.98
N ILE A 43 -20.38 7.36 -3.10
CA ILE A 43 -19.53 8.05 -4.08
C ILE A 43 -20.25 9.36 -4.45
N ASP A 44 -19.57 10.48 -4.27
CA ASP A 44 -20.09 11.80 -4.65
C ASP A 44 -20.53 11.74 -6.11
N GLY A 45 -21.82 11.92 -6.37
CA GLY A 45 -22.37 11.90 -7.74
C GLY A 45 -21.77 12.96 -8.66
N ARG A 46 -21.01 13.93 -8.11
CA ARG A 46 -20.18 14.87 -8.89
C ARG A 46 -18.99 14.20 -9.58
N LEU A 47 -18.46 13.09 -9.07
CA LEU A 47 -17.41 12.27 -9.72
C LEU A 47 -17.90 11.54 -10.98
N ILE A 48 -19.22 11.50 -11.19
CA ILE A 48 -19.89 10.92 -12.37
C ILE A 48 -20.25 12.01 -13.39
N ARG A 49 -20.12 13.30 -13.05
CA ARG A 49 -20.44 14.38 -13.99
C ARG A 49 -19.35 14.50 -15.03
N ASN A 50 -19.78 14.56 -16.30
CA ASN A 50 -18.92 14.68 -17.48
C ASN A 50 -17.74 15.63 -17.23
N PRO A 51 -16.49 15.16 -17.35
CA PRO A 51 -15.34 16.00 -17.11
C PRO A 51 -15.22 17.12 -18.15
N PRO A 52 -14.43 18.17 -17.86
CA PRO A 52 -14.26 19.30 -18.76
C PRO A 52 -13.88 18.84 -20.18
N PRO A 53 -14.37 19.50 -21.23
CA PRO A 53 -14.12 19.12 -22.64
C PRO A 53 -12.65 19.25 -23.10
N LYS A 54 -11.69 19.42 -22.18
CA LYS A 54 -10.26 19.58 -22.45
C LYS A 54 -9.38 18.61 -21.64
N ALA A 55 -9.84 17.38 -21.45
CA ALA A 55 -8.95 16.30 -21.01
C ALA A 55 -7.93 16.02 -22.13
N VAL A 56 -6.64 16.28 -21.89
CA VAL A 56 -5.58 16.13 -22.90
C VAL A 56 -5.10 14.68 -22.92
N ALA A 57 -5.41 13.95 -23.99
CA ALA A 57 -4.82 12.64 -24.26
C ALA A 57 -3.76 12.76 -25.37
N PRO A 58 -2.69 11.93 -25.36
CA PRO A 58 -1.68 11.93 -26.41
C PRO A 58 -2.16 11.34 -27.74
N TYR A 59 -3.43 10.93 -27.83
CA TYR A 59 -4.03 10.36 -29.02
C TYR A 59 -5.51 10.73 -29.14
N LYS A 60 -6.03 10.61 -30.37
CA LYS A 60 -7.44 10.83 -30.67
C LYS A 60 -8.24 9.54 -30.47
N PRO A 61 -9.29 9.52 -29.62
CA PRO A 61 -10.15 8.35 -29.47
C PRO A 61 -10.78 7.91 -30.79
N LYS A 62 -10.97 6.61 -30.98
CA LYS A 62 -11.54 6.04 -32.22
C LYS A 62 -13.07 6.01 -32.22
N SER A 63 -13.68 6.12 -31.04
CA SER A 63 -15.14 6.12 -30.87
C SER A 63 -15.57 7.03 -29.72
N GLU A 64 -16.84 7.43 -29.71
CA GLU A 64 -17.41 8.22 -28.62
C GLU A 64 -17.38 7.47 -27.28
N LEU A 65 -17.55 6.14 -27.31
CA LEU A 65 -17.49 5.31 -26.11
C LEU A 65 -16.07 5.29 -25.52
N GLU A 66 -15.06 5.18 -26.37
CA GLU A 66 -13.65 5.26 -25.95
C GLU A 66 -13.33 6.64 -25.38
N ASP A 67 -13.79 7.70 -26.05
CA ASP A 67 -13.61 9.08 -25.59
C ASP A 67 -14.26 9.30 -24.21
N ALA A 68 -15.51 8.86 -24.02
CA ALA A 68 -16.21 8.96 -22.75
C ALA A 68 -15.49 8.21 -21.63
N SER A 69 -15.02 6.98 -21.89
CA SER A 69 -14.29 6.23 -20.87
C SER A 69 -12.92 6.82 -20.56
N LEU A 70 -12.20 7.32 -21.57
CA LEU A 70 -10.89 7.92 -21.35
C LEU A 70 -11.02 9.21 -20.53
N ARG A 71 -12.02 10.03 -20.87
CA ARG A 71 -12.40 11.22 -20.10
C ARG A 71 -12.69 10.87 -18.64
N PHE A 72 -13.48 9.82 -18.38
CA PHE A 72 -13.75 9.34 -17.02
C PHE A 72 -12.44 8.97 -16.29
N LEU A 73 -11.55 8.20 -16.92
CA LEU A 73 -10.29 7.79 -16.28
C LEU A 73 -9.37 8.99 -16.02
N ILE A 74 -9.26 9.94 -16.95
CA ILE A 74 -8.50 11.17 -16.73
C ILE A 74 -9.08 11.96 -15.56
N HIS A 75 -10.41 12.09 -15.50
CA HIS A 75 -11.08 12.75 -14.39
C HIS A 75 -10.81 12.07 -13.05
N HIS A 76 -10.91 10.74 -13.01
CA HIS A 76 -10.63 9.93 -11.83
C HIS A 76 -9.17 10.09 -11.38
N TYR A 77 -8.22 10.10 -12.32
CA TYR A 77 -6.82 10.34 -12.00
C TYR A 77 -6.63 11.71 -11.34
N VAL A 78 -7.14 12.77 -11.96
CA VAL A 78 -6.93 14.15 -11.49
C VAL A 78 -7.64 14.40 -10.16
N THR A 79 -8.92 14.03 -10.03
CA THR A 79 -9.77 14.44 -8.90
C THR A 79 -9.81 13.44 -7.75
N VAL A 80 -9.40 12.19 -7.99
CA VAL A 80 -9.38 11.17 -6.95
C VAL A 80 -7.94 10.80 -6.63
N VAL A 81 -7.19 10.25 -7.61
CA VAL A 81 -5.83 9.75 -7.37
C VAL A 81 -4.86 10.87 -6.97
N VAL A 82 -4.89 12.01 -7.67
CA VAL A 82 -3.95 13.12 -7.39
C VAL A 82 -4.48 14.04 -6.30
N GLU A 83 -5.77 14.39 -6.32
CA GLU A 83 -6.29 15.40 -5.38
C GLU A 83 -6.64 14.82 -4.01
N ARG A 84 -7.22 13.61 -3.95
CA ARG A 84 -7.84 13.08 -2.73
C ARG A 84 -7.07 11.95 -2.04
N THR A 85 -6.07 11.35 -2.69
CA THR A 85 -5.26 10.29 -2.06
C THR A 85 -3.80 10.68 -1.95
N VAL A 86 -3.11 10.03 -1.01
CA VAL A 86 -1.66 10.19 -0.81
C VAL A 86 -0.81 9.16 -1.57
N THR A 87 -1.41 8.51 -2.58
CA THR A 87 -0.83 7.35 -3.26
C THR A 87 0.27 7.70 -4.27
N CYS A 88 0.14 8.84 -4.98
CA CYS A 88 1.13 9.28 -5.95
C CYS A 88 2.41 9.73 -5.26
N VAL A 89 3.57 9.39 -5.83
CA VAL A 89 4.87 9.94 -5.44
C VAL A 89 4.86 11.46 -5.64
N GLY A 90 5.41 12.24 -4.73
CA GLY A 90 5.40 13.71 -4.85
C GLY A 90 6.34 14.25 -5.94
N PRO A 91 6.20 15.52 -6.34
CA PRO A 91 4.96 16.30 -6.30
C PRO A 91 3.91 15.73 -7.26
N ARG A 92 2.70 15.50 -6.75
CA ARG A 92 1.73 14.60 -7.39
C ARG A 92 1.13 15.15 -8.69
N TRP A 93 1.05 16.48 -8.80
CA TRP A 93 0.48 17.18 -9.96
C TRP A 93 1.36 17.15 -11.21
N GLU A 94 2.64 16.79 -11.08
CA GLU A 94 3.58 16.78 -12.22
C GLU A 94 3.52 15.49 -13.03
N TRP A 95 2.98 14.42 -12.45
CA TRP A 95 2.89 13.11 -13.10
C TRP A 95 1.97 13.11 -14.32
N TYR A 96 0.82 13.79 -14.27
CA TYR A 96 -0.08 13.80 -15.42
C TYR A 96 0.53 14.53 -16.63
N PRO A 97 1.08 15.76 -16.49
CA PRO A 97 1.85 16.41 -17.56
C PRO A 97 2.98 15.56 -18.12
N MET A 98 3.72 14.84 -17.28
CA MET A 98 4.77 13.91 -17.75
C MET A 98 4.18 12.75 -18.55
N ALA A 99 3.09 12.15 -18.06
CA ALA A 99 2.41 11.05 -18.71
C ALA A 99 1.86 11.45 -20.08
N VAL A 100 1.15 12.58 -20.20
CA VAL A 100 0.56 12.99 -21.51
C VAL A 100 1.60 13.33 -22.58
N ARG A 101 2.86 13.60 -22.21
CA ARG A 101 3.95 13.80 -23.17
C ARG A 101 4.51 12.50 -23.73
N ASP A 102 4.19 11.38 -23.09
CA ASP A 102 4.73 10.07 -23.42
C ASP A 102 3.63 9.00 -23.56
N PRO A 103 3.34 8.51 -24.79
CA PRO A 103 2.25 7.56 -25.00
C PRO A 103 2.36 6.26 -24.20
N ALA A 104 3.56 5.73 -23.99
CA ALA A 104 3.73 4.48 -23.23
C ALA A 104 3.41 4.72 -21.75
N PHE A 105 3.96 5.80 -21.19
CA PHE A 105 3.76 6.16 -19.80
C PHE A 105 2.30 6.56 -19.53
N PHE A 106 1.68 7.34 -20.42
CA PHE A 106 0.25 7.65 -20.36
C PHE A 106 -0.60 6.38 -20.24
N ASN A 107 -0.40 5.42 -21.14
CA ASN A 107 -1.16 4.18 -21.12
C ASN A 107 -0.91 3.37 -19.83
N ALA A 108 0.32 3.35 -19.32
CA ALA A 108 0.61 2.72 -18.03
C ALA A 108 -0.15 3.40 -16.88
N VAL A 109 -0.12 4.73 -16.79
CA VAL A 109 -0.84 5.52 -15.77
C VAL A 109 -2.35 5.33 -15.86
N ILE A 110 -2.92 5.37 -17.07
CA ILE A 110 -4.37 5.16 -17.25
C ILE A 110 -4.77 3.73 -16.91
N SER A 111 -3.92 2.73 -17.18
CA SER A 111 -4.15 1.36 -16.72
C SER A 111 -4.18 1.28 -15.18
N SER A 112 -3.21 1.88 -14.48
CA SER A 112 -3.21 1.97 -13.01
C SER A 112 -4.46 2.67 -12.48
N THR A 113 -4.86 3.76 -13.13
CA THR A 113 -6.05 4.54 -12.78
C THR A 113 -7.31 3.72 -12.93
N SER A 114 -7.41 2.94 -14.01
CA SER A 114 -8.53 2.03 -14.24
C SER A 114 -8.61 0.93 -13.19
N SER A 115 -7.47 0.41 -12.73
CA SER A 115 -7.42 -0.56 -11.63
C SER A 115 -7.88 0.08 -10.31
N HIS A 116 -7.40 1.29 -10.00
CA HIS A 116 -7.81 2.04 -8.82
C HIS A 116 -9.32 2.38 -8.82
N ALA A 117 -9.88 2.79 -9.97
CA ALA A 117 -11.31 3.03 -10.11
C ALA A 117 -12.13 1.75 -9.89
N ALA A 118 -11.71 0.62 -10.49
CA ALA A 118 -12.37 -0.67 -10.31
C ALA A 118 -12.34 -1.11 -8.84
N TYR A 119 -11.21 -0.88 -8.15
CA TYR A 119 -11.07 -1.13 -6.72
C TYR A 119 -12.10 -0.35 -5.89
N LEU A 120 -12.16 0.98 -6.05
CA LEU A 120 -13.09 1.81 -5.28
C LEU A 120 -14.55 1.46 -5.58
N GLN A 121 -14.85 1.05 -6.81
CA GLN A 121 -16.19 0.62 -7.21
C GLN A 121 -16.51 -0.84 -6.83
N GLN A 122 -15.52 -1.61 -6.35
CA GLN A 122 -15.66 -3.03 -6.02
C GLN A 122 -16.18 -3.85 -7.19
N VAL A 123 -15.62 -3.61 -8.38
CA VAL A 123 -15.94 -4.32 -9.63
C VAL A 123 -14.69 -5.00 -10.21
N ASP A 124 -14.92 -5.98 -11.08
CA ASP A 124 -13.84 -6.61 -11.83
C ASP A 124 -13.11 -5.60 -12.74
N LEU A 125 -11.85 -5.90 -13.07
CA LEU A 125 -11.05 -5.05 -13.94
C LEU A 125 -11.73 -4.86 -15.31
N PRO A 126 -12.00 -3.62 -15.74
CA PRO A 126 -12.72 -3.36 -16.98
C PRO A 126 -11.83 -3.60 -18.20
N LYS A 127 -12.43 -3.75 -19.38
CA LYS A 127 -11.69 -3.94 -20.65
C LYS A 127 -10.62 -2.86 -20.90
N ASN A 128 -10.88 -1.63 -20.47
CA ASN A 128 -9.95 -0.51 -20.69
C ASN A 128 -8.65 -0.65 -19.89
N PHE A 129 -8.69 -1.29 -18.72
CA PHE A 129 -7.47 -1.67 -18.00
C PHE A 129 -6.54 -2.49 -18.91
N PHE A 130 -7.06 -3.56 -19.50
CA PHE A 130 -6.28 -4.46 -20.36
C PHE A 130 -5.85 -3.79 -21.66
N HIS A 131 -6.70 -2.94 -22.24
CA HIS A 131 -6.37 -2.19 -23.44
C HIS A 131 -5.16 -1.27 -23.22
N HIS A 132 -5.23 -0.39 -22.22
CA HIS A 132 -4.16 0.56 -21.92
C HIS A 132 -2.88 -0.17 -21.48
N ARG A 133 -3.02 -1.20 -20.63
CA ARG A 133 -1.87 -2.01 -20.24
C ARG A 133 -1.18 -2.66 -21.44
N GLY A 134 -1.95 -3.25 -22.36
CA GLY A 134 -1.43 -3.88 -23.58
C GLY A 134 -0.73 -2.87 -24.50
N GLU A 135 -1.30 -1.68 -24.67
CA GLU A 135 -0.70 -0.64 -25.52
C GLU A 135 0.60 -0.08 -24.91
N ALA A 136 0.64 0.14 -23.59
CA ALA A 136 1.88 0.51 -22.90
C ALA A 136 2.98 -0.54 -23.07
N ILE A 137 2.66 -1.84 -22.95
CA ILE A 137 3.61 -2.94 -23.19
C ILE A 137 4.10 -2.93 -24.65
N ARG A 138 3.19 -2.76 -25.62
CA ARG A 138 3.53 -2.73 -27.05
C ARG A 138 4.52 -1.61 -27.35
N LEU A 139 4.22 -0.39 -26.90
CA LEU A 139 5.07 0.79 -27.08
C LEU A 139 6.41 0.65 -26.38
N LEU A 140 6.41 0.14 -25.14
CA LEU A 140 7.63 -0.10 -24.39
C LEU A 140 8.56 -1.11 -25.09
N ASN A 141 8.02 -2.22 -25.59
CA ASN A 141 8.80 -3.22 -26.32
C ASN A 141 9.36 -2.69 -27.65
N GLU A 142 8.64 -1.79 -28.31
CA GLU A 142 9.14 -1.09 -29.51
C GLU A 142 10.34 -0.20 -29.18
N ARG A 143 10.24 0.57 -28.10
CA ARG A 143 11.30 1.47 -27.61
C ARG A 143 12.54 0.73 -27.15
N ILE A 144 12.38 -0.34 -26.36
CA ILE A 144 13.51 -1.15 -25.89
C ILE A 144 14.27 -1.75 -27.09
N ARG A 145 13.57 -2.24 -28.12
CA ARG A 145 14.22 -2.74 -29.35
C ARG A 145 15.01 -1.68 -30.11
N GLN A 146 14.61 -0.41 -30.00
CA GLN A 146 15.30 0.73 -30.61
C GLN A 146 16.40 1.32 -29.70
N GLY A 147 16.60 0.78 -28.50
CA GLY A 147 17.59 1.29 -27.54
C GLY A 147 17.18 2.61 -26.88
N ALA A 148 15.88 2.93 -26.83
CA ALA A 148 15.42 4.14 -26.16
C ALA A 148 15.53 4.01 -24.63
N HIS A 149 16.09 5.04 -24.01
CA HIS A 149 16.35 5.12 -22.57
C HIS A 149 15.81 6.43 -21.97
N ASP A 150 14.83 7.07 -22.62
CA ASP A 150 14.21 8.30 -22.13
C ASP A 150 13.39 8.10 -20.84
N GLU A 151 13.04 9.20 -20.18
CA GLU A 151 12.24 9.17 -18.94
C GLU A 151 10.86 8.54 -19.10
N GLY A 152 10.25 8.62 -20.29
CA GLY A 152 8.97 7.97 -20.56
C GLY A 152 9.10 6.46 -20.48
N THR A 153 10.17 5.91 -21.05
CA THR A 153 10.53 4.49 -20.96
C THR A 153 10.78 4.07 -19.51
N ILE A 154 11.57 4.84 -18.77
CA ILE A 154 11.89 4.57 -17.35
C ILE A 154 10.62 4.55 -16.49
N ASN A 155 9.80 5.60 -16.56
CA ASN A 155 8.59 5.71 -15.76
C ASN A 155 7.53 4.65 -16.13
N THR A 156 7.49 4.22 -17.39
CA THR A 156 6.64 3.09 -17.81
C THR A 156 7.08 1.79 -17.13
N ILE A 157 8.37 1.47 -17.14
CA ILE A 157 8.91 0.27 -16.47
C ILE A 157 8.71 0.36 -14.96
N ALA A 158 8.98 1.52 -14.36
CA ALA A 158 8.78 1.77 -12.94
C ALA A 158 7.33 1.54 -12.52
N THR A 159 6.37 2.01 -13.32
CA THR A 159 4.92 1.76 -13.11
C THR A 159 4.60 0.27 -13.13
N PHE A 160 5.10 -0.48 -14.12
CA PHE A 160 4.85 -1.92 -14.17
C PHE A 160 5.50 -2.66 -13.01
N CYS A 161 6.77 -2.40 -12.72
CA CYS A 161 7.47 -3.01 -11.60
C CYS A 161 6.73 -2.79 -10.27
N GLN A 162 6.25 -1.57 -10.03
CA GLN A 162 5.47 -1.22 -8.86
C GLN A 162 4.14 -1.99 -8.80
N GLN A 163 3.40 -2.07 -9.91
CA GLN A 163 2.17 -2.87 -9.99
C GLN A 163 2.42 -4.35 -9.69
N GLU A 164 3.46 -4.94 -10.29
CA GLU A 164 3.81 -6.35 -10.05
C GLU A 164 4.19 -6.59 -8.58
N SER A 165 4.91 -5.65 -7.97
CA SER A 165 5.27 -5.71 -6.55
C SER A 165 4.03 -5.65 -5.66
N PHE A 166 3.12 -4.70 -5.94
CA PHE A 166 1.88 -4.52 -5.18
C PHE A 166 0.92 -5.71 -5.32
N GLU A 167 0.90 -6.36 -6.48
CA GLU A 167 0.11 -7.56 -6.73
C GLU A 167 0.77 -8.83 -6.17
N GLY A 168 1.94 -8.72 -5.52
CA GLY A 168 2.63 -9.85 -4.89
C GLY A 168 3.19 -10.84 -5.91
N ARG A 169 3.67 -10.36 -7.06
CA ARG A 169 4.29 -11.18 -8.12
C ARG A 169 5.81 -10.98 -8.16
N PRO A 170 6.56 -11.62 -7.25
CA PRO A 170 7.99 -11.36 -7.09
C PRO A 170 8.81 -11.64 -8.35
N GLU A 171 8.57 -12.73 -9.07
CA GLU A 171 9.36 -13.08 -10.27
C GLU A 171 9.22 -12.04 -11.39
N THR A 172 8.00 -11.55 -11.59
CA THR A 172 7.73 -10.50 -12.60
C THR A 172 8.29 -9.16 -12.13
N ALA A 173 8.15 -8.83 -10.84
CA ALA A 173 8.77 -7.65 -10.25
C ALA A 173 10.30 -7.66 -10.41
N LEU A 174 10.95 -8.82 -10.20
CA LEU A 174 12.40 -9.03 -10.41
C LEU A 174 12.81 -8.71 -11.85
N THR A 175 12.04 -9.21 -12.82
CA THR A 175 12.31 -8.97 -14.24
C THR A 175 12.26 -7.46 -14.55
N HIS A 176 11.23 -6.76 -14.05
CA HIS A 176 11.11 -5.33 -14.30
C HIS A 176 12.15 -4.49 -13.56
N ILE A 177 12.47 -4.79 -12.29
CA ILE A 177 13.49 -4.02 -11.56
C ILE A 177 14.87 -4.22 -12.18
N ASN A 178 15.21 -5.43 -12.65
CA ASN A 178 16.45 -5.66 -13.40
C ASN A 178 16.49 -4.80 -14.67
N GLY A 179 15.42 -4.81 -15.47
CA GLY A 179 15.33 -3.99 -16.67
C GLY A 179 15.42 -2.48 -16.39
N LEU A 180 14.74 -2.02 -15.33
CA LEU A 180 14.78 -0.63 -14.87
C LEU A 180 16.22 -0.22 -14.51
N LEU A 181 16.89 -1.02 -13.67
CA LEU A 181 18.25 -0.73 -13.22
C LEU A 181 19.27 -0.79 -14.36
N THR A 182 19.09 -1.67 -15.34
CA THR A 182 19.94 -1.68 -16.54
C THR A 182 19.82 -0.35 -17.30
N ILE A 183 18.60 0.14 -17.56
CA ILE A 183 18.38 1.41 -18.28
C ILE A 183 18.84 2.61 -17.46
N VAL A 184 18.59 2.63 -16.15
CA VAL A 184 19.09 3.70 -15.27
C VAL A 184 20.62 3.69 -15.23
N GLY A 185 21.24 2.51 -15.23
CA GLY A 185 22.69 2.34 -15.29
C GLY A 185 23.31 2.92 -16.57
N THR A 186 22.69 2.73 -17.74
CA THR A 186 23.20 3.29 -19.00
C THR A 186 23.15 4.82 -19.03
N LEU A 187 22.29 5.45 -18.22
CA LEU A 187 22.24 6.90 -18.05
C LEU A 187 23.23 7.45 -17.02
N GLY A 188 24.06 6.62 -16.39
CA GLY A 188 24.99 7.02 -15.33
C GLY A 188 24.44 6.85 -13.92
N GLY A 189 23.37 6.06 -13.75
CA GLY A 189 22.80 5.73 -12.46
C GLY A 189 21.67 6.66 -12.01
N PRO A 190 21.05 6.39 -10.85
CA PRO A 190 19.85 7.08 -10.36
C PRO A 190 20.09 8.58 -10.06
N HIS A 191 21.34 8.97 -9.79
CA HIS A 191 21.73 10.37 -9.53
C HIS A 191 22.14 11.13 -10.79
N SER A 192 22.03 10.51 -11.98
CA SER A 192 22.33 11.17 -13.25
C SER A 192 21.57 12.48 -13.40
N SER A 193 22.23 13.50 -13.97
CA SER A 193 21.60 14.77 -14.35
C SER A 193 20.61 14.62 -15.50
N GLN A 194 20.63 13.49 -16.20
CA GLN A 194 19.68 13.14 -17.26
C GLN A 194 18.32 12.66 -16.72
N ILE A 195 18.25 12.34 -15.43
CA ILE A 195 17.04 11.86 -14.77
C ILE A 195 16.48 12.99 -13.91
N SER A 196 15.25 13.42 -14.19
CA SER A 196 14.57 14.44 -13.40
C SER A 196 14.32 13.98 -11.96
N HIS A 197 14.09 14.94 -11.06
CA HIS A 197 13.76 14.64 -9.67
C HIS A 197 12.50 13.77 -9.52
N HIS A 198 11.52 13.91 -10.40
CA HIS A 198 10.26 13.14 -10.38
C HIS A 198 10.50 11.68 -10.72
N THR A 199 11.14 11.43 -11.87
CA THR A 199 11.53 10.09 -12.32
C THR A 199 12.42 9.40 -11.28
N ARG A 200 13.35 10.15 -10.68
CA ARG A 200 14.23 9.63 -9.62
C ARG A 200 13.46 9.13 -8.39
N ARG A 201 12.47 9.89 -7.90
CA ARG A 201 11.63 9.43 -6.79
C ARG A 201 10.82 8.18 -7.13
N HIS A 202 10.32 8.08 -8.36
CA HIS A 202 9.60 6.88 -8.79
C HIS A 202 10.52 5.67 -8.84
N ILE A 203 11.75 5.83 -9.34
CA ILE A 203 12.79 4.78 -9.29
C ILE A 203 13.02 4.30 -7.84
N PHE A 204 13.18 5.22 -6.88
CA PHE A 204 13.40 4.83 -5.48
C PHE A 204 12.19 4.10 -4.86
N LEU A 205 10.97 4.61 -5.08
CA LEU A 205 9.76 3.91 -4.63
C LEU A 205 9.68 2.51 -5.25
N THR A 206 9.94 2.40 -6.55
CA THR A 206 9.89 1.13 -7.26
C THR A 206 10.91 0.15 -6.68
N ASP A 207 12.15 0.56 -6.44
CA ASP A 207 13.18 -0.29 -5.82
C ASP A 207 12.76 -0.79 -4.43
N LEU A 208 12.19 0.07 -3.59
CA LEU A 208 11.67 -0.33 -2.27
C LEU A 208 10.50 -1.32 -2.38
N SER A 209 9.53 -1.05 -3.25
CA SER A 209 8.41 -1.96 -3.45
C SER A 209 8.86 -3.33 -3.96
N ALA A 210 9.84 -3.35 -4.86
CA ALA A 210 10.42 -4.57 -5.40
C ALA A 210 11.20 -5.33 -4.33
N CYS A 211 12.03 -4.66 -3.52
CA CYS A 211 12.82 -5.32 -2.49
C CYS A 211 11.94 -5.95 -1.41
N ILE A 212 10.82 -5.32 -1.03
CA ILE A 212 9.82 -5.89 -0.11
C ILE A 212 9.24 -7.18 -0.72
N SER A 213 8.78 -7.11 -1.98
CA SER A 213 8.21 -8.26 -2.67
C SER A 213 9.21 -9.41 -2.80
N LEU A 214 10.48 -9.09 -3.05
CA LEU A 214 11.56 -10.05 -3.28
C LEU A 214 12.22 -10.56 -1.99
N ASP A 215 11.85 -10.01 -0.83
CA ASP A 215 12.53 -10.28 0.45
C ASP A 215 14.04 -9.98 0.37
N SER A 216 14.40 -8.88 -0.28
CA SER A 216 15.80 -8.49 -0.54
C SER A 216 16.14 -7.11 0.01
N LYS A 217 17.43 -6.77 -0.02
CA LYS A 217 17.92 -5.40 0.18
C LYS A 217 17.49 -4.50 -0.99
N PRO A 218 17.15 -3.22 -0.75
CA PRO A 218 17.07 -2.20 -1.79
C PRO A 218 18.39 -2.18 -2.56
N ARG A 219 18.31 -2.00 -3.87
CA ARG A 219 19.50 -1.99 -4.74
C ARG A 219 20.01 -0.59 -4.99
N ILE A 220 19.23 0.41 -4.59
CA ILE A 220 19.54 1.80 -4.79
C ILE A 220 19.69 2.52 -3.46
N GLU A 221 20.84 3.18 -3.32
CA GLU A 221 21.11 4.10 -2.21
C GLU A 221 20.10 5.27 -2.23
N PRO A 222 19.53 5.65 -1.08
CA PRO A 222 18.60 6.76 -1.00
C PRO A 222 19.24 8.08 -1.46
N ALA A 223 18.47 8.92 -2.15
CA ALA A 223 18.82 10.34 -2.26
C ALA A 223 18.52 11.13 -0.98
N LEU A 224 17.67 10.59 -0.09
CA LEU A 224 17.30 11.24 1.16
C LEU A 224 18.40 11.07 2.21
N ASP A 225 18.78 12.16 2.85
CA ASP A 225 19.69 12.15 3.99
C ASP A 225 18.96 11.68 5.25
N LEU A 226 19.12 10.40 5.57
CA LEU A 226 18.50 9.78 6.76
C LEU A 226 19.20 10.14 8.07
N SER A 227 20.26 10.98 8.06
CA SER A 227 20.88 11.46 9.29
C SER A 227 20.07 12.56 9.98
N ASN A 228 19.24 13.30 9.24
CA ASN A 228 18.40 14.37 9.76
C ASN A 228 16.92 13.97 9.84
N LEU A 229 16.62 13.00 10.71
CA LEU A 229 15.25 12.51 10.88
C LEU A 229 14.28 13.56 11.42
N GLU A 230 14.72 14.55 12.21
CA GLU A 230 13.85 15.66 12.63
C GLU A 230 13.40 16.52 11.43
N GLY A 231 14.25 16.73 10.43
CA GLY A 231 13.85 17.40 9.19
C GLY A 231 12.81 16.61 8.38
N ILE A 232 12.84 15.28 8.49
CA ILE A 232 12.00 14.36 7.71
C ILE A 232 10.72 13.94 8.43
N PHE A 233 10.70 13.80 9.75
CA PHE A 233 9.50 13.44 10.50
C PHE A 233 8.93 14.60 11.31
N GLY A 234 9.68 15.71 11.44
CA GLY A 234 9.38 16.74 12.43
C GLY A 234 9.80 16.27 13.82
N ARG A 235 9.92 17.21 14.77
CA ARG A 235 10.27 16.88 16.16
C ARG A 235 9.20 16.00 16.81
N PRO A 236 9.58 15.02 17.65
CA PRO A 236 8.60 14.25 18.40
C PRO A 236 7.90 15.17 19.41
N SER A 237 6.60 15.00 19.59
CA SER A 237 5.91 15.52 20.77
C SER A 237 6.48 14.87 22.05
N ALA A 238 6.25 15.47 23.22
CA ALA A 238 6.72 14.90 24.48
C ALA A 238 6.18 13.47 24.71
N ALA A 239 4.92 13.23 24.35
CA ALA A 239 4.29 11.91 24.37
C ALA A 239 5.01 10.94 23.42
N THR A 240 5.10 11.31 22.13
CA THR A 240 5.75 10.46 21.11
C THR A 240 7.19 10.11 21.49
N GLY A 241 7.98 11.07 21.96
CA GLY A 241 9.35 10.84 22.41
C GLY A 241 9.44 9.89 23.61
N SER A 242 8.56 10.04 24.59
CA SER A 242 8.51 9.17 25.78
C SER A 242 8.11 7.74 25.42
N TYR A 243 7.08 7.56 24.58
CA TYR A 243 6.63 6.24 24.14
C TYR A 243 7.65 5.53 23.26
N ALA A 244 8.24 6.23 22.28
CA ALA A 244 9.29 5.68 21.42
C ALA A 244 10.48 5.16 22.24
N LYS A 245 10.95 5.95 23.22
CA LYS A 245 12.04 5.57 24.11
C LYS A 245 11.67 4.36 24.99
N THR A 246 10.46 4.37 25.56
CA THR A 246 9.97 3.27 26.41
C THR A 246 9.85 1.97 25.63
N PHE A 247 9.33 2.04 24.40
CA PHE A 247 9.23 0.91 23.49
C PHE A 247 10.62 0.34 23.13
N GLY A 248 11.56 1.21 22.76
CA GLY A 248 12.96 0.82 22.50
C GLY A 248 13.58 0.14 23.72
N ASN A 249 13.49 0.73 24.91
CA ASN A 249 14.03 0.14 26.14
C ASN A 249 13.42 -1.24 26.45
N ARG A 250 12.10 -1.43 26.27
CA ARG A 250 11.45 -2.74 26.45
C ARG A 250 12.00 -3.78 25.48
N LEU A 251 12.19 -3.41 24.20
CA LEU A 251 12.79 -4.29 23.20
C LEU A 251 14.26 -4.61 23.51
N PHE A 252 15.05 -3.62 23.94
CA PHE A 252 16.44 -3.84 24.34
C PHE A 252 16.53 -4.82 25.51
N ASN A 253 15.74 -4.60 26.56
CA ASN A 253 15.74 -5.47 27.74
C ASN A 253 15.31 -6.90 27.39
N PHE A 254 14.43 -7.08 26.40
CA PHE A 254 13.97 -8.39 25.96
C PHE A 254 14.95 -9.10 25.02
N THR A 255 15.59 -8.38 24.12
CA THR A 255 16.37 -8.97 23.01
C THR A 255 17.89 -8.79 23.12
N GLY A 256 18.36 -7.85 23.94
CA GLY A 256 19.75 -7.41 23.99
C GLY A 256 20.26 -6.73 22.70
N SER A 257 19.37 -6.45 21.73
CA SER A 257 19.76 -5.99 20.39
C SER A 257 19.72 -4.46 20.25
N SER A 258 20.71 -3.89 19.55
CA SER A 258 20.73 -2.47 19.17
C SER A 258 19.65 -2.07 18.16
N LEU A 259 18.97 -3.04 17.53
CA LEU A 259 17.80 -2.77 16.67
C LEU A 259 16.62 -2.17 17.46
N SER A 260 16.65 -2.25 18.79
CA SER A 260 15.68 -1.61 19.68
C SER A 260 15.61 -0.10 19.54
N ASP A 261 16.75 0.60 19.39
CA ASP A 261 16.80 2.05 19.18
C ASP A 261 16.19 2.43 17.82
N LEU A 262 16.49 1.63 16.79
CA LEU A 262 15.89 1.79 15.47
C LEU A 262 14.38 1.55 15.52
N ALA A 263 13.91 0.53 16.24
CA ALA A 263 12.48 0.26 16.40
C ALA A 263 11.74 1.40 17.12
N GLY A 264 12.36 2.01 18.14
CA GLY A 264 11.88 3.23 18.77
C GLY A 264 11.79 4.40 17.78
N THR A 265 12.82 4.57 16.95
CA THR A 265 12.87 5.60 15.89
C THR A 265 11.78 5.40 14.85
N VAL A 266 11.53 4.15 14.42
CA VAL A 266 10.44 3.79 13.52
C VAL A 266 9.08 4.10 14.14
N LEU A 267 8.89 3.82 15.45
CA LEU A 267 7.64 4.17 16.14
C LEU A 267 7.41 5.69 16.18
N TRP A 268 8.46 6.48 16.42
CA TRP A 268 8.38 7.94 16.30
C TRP A 268 7.98 8.38 14.89
N GLY A 269 8.66 7.88 13.85
CA GLY A 269 8.34 8.20 12.46
C GLY A 269 6.91 7.83 12.09
N LEU A 270 6.44 6.63 12.48
CA LEU A 270 5.06 6.19 12.26
C LEU A 270 4.05 7.15 12.86
N ARG A 271 4.25 7.56 14.12
CA ARG A 271 3.32 8.48 14.83
C ARG A 271 3.30 9.84 14.15
N ASN A 272 4.45 10.47 13.97
CA ASN A 272 4.52 11.81 13.38
C ASN A 272 3.97 11.86 11.94
N VAL A 273 4.27 10.85 11.11
CA VAL A 273 3.74 10.80 9.73
C VAL A 273 2.23 10.52 9.73
N SER A 274 1.73 9.73 10.69
CA SER A 274 0.28 9.50 10.84
C SER A 274 -0.47 10.74 11.31
N GLU A 275 0.04 11.46 12.32
CA GLU A 275 -0.51 12.75 12.79
C GLU A 275 -0.58 13.76 11.63
N ARG A 276 0.48 13.83 10.83
CA ARG A 276 0.52 14.67 9.64
C ARG A 276 -0.53 14.28 8.60
N LEU A 277 -0.72 12.99 8.36
CA LEU A 277 -1.77 12.50 7.46
C LEU A 277 -3.16 12.87 7.98
N GLU A 278 -3.41 12.72 9.29
CA GLU A 278 -4.65 13.18 9.93
C GLU A 278 -4.85 14.69 9.72
N GLY A 279 -3.80 15.50 9.89
CA GLY A 279 -3.83 16.95 9.61
C GLY A 279 -4.10 17.29 8.15
N ILE A 280 -3.55 16.52 7.20
CA ILE A 280 -3.83 16.66 5.77
C ILE A 280 -5.31 16.38 5.48
N HIS A 281 -5.87 15.29 6.02
CA HIS A 281 -7.28 14.97 5.87
C HIS A 281 -8.20 15.96 6.58
N GLY A 282 -7.74 16.55 7.70
CA GLY A 282 -8.42 17.61 8.42
C GLY A 282 -8.29 18.99 7.77
N GLY A 283 -7.49 19.14 6.70
CA GLY A 283 -7.24 20.40 6.02
C GLY A 283 -6.37 21.40 6.82
N THR A 284 -5.72 20.95 7.88
CA THR A 284 -4.81 21.77 8.70
C THR A 284 -3.36 21.71 8.21
N GLU A 285 -3.02 20.72 7.39
CA GLU A 285 -1.70 20.56 6.78
C GLU A 285 -1.76 20.45 5.26
N MET A 286 -0.68 20.89 4.60
CA MET A 286 -0.51 20.72 3.16
C MET A 286 0.22 19.40 2.86
N LEU A 287 -0.27 18.69 1.84
CA LEU A 287 0.25 17.39 1.44
C LEU A 287 1.55 17.47 0.62
N ASP A 288 1.61 18.41 -0.33
CA ASP A 288 2.81 18.70 -1.12
C ASP A 288 3.24 20.15 -0.89
N THR A 289 4.54 20.40 -1.01
CA THR A 289 5.06 21.77 -1.06
C THR A 289 5.06 22.30 -2.50
N PRO A 290 5.15 23.63 -2.71
CA PRO A 290 5.23 24.18 -4.06
C PRO A 290 6.47 23.80 -4.86
N ARG A 291 7.58 23.39 -4.19
CA ARG A 291 8.84 23.09 -4.87
C ARG A 291 9.12 21.60 -4.82
N ALA A 292 9.29 20.99 -5.99
CA ALA A 292 9.67 19.60 -6.13
C ALA A 292 10.94 19.21 -5.36
N ALA A 293 11.84 20.15 -5.08
CA ALA A 293 13.09 19.88 -4.35
C ALA A 293 12.90 19.82 -2.83
N ASP A 294 11.79 20.31 -2.27
CA ASP A 294 11.54 20.21 -0.84
C ASP A 294 11.11 18.78 -0.46
N ILE A 295 11.16 18.47 0.84
CA ILE A 295 10.65 17.22 1.40
C ILE A 295 9.13 17.16 1.26
N GLN A 296 8.67 16.31 0.37
CA GLN A 296 7.25 15.99 0.16
C GLN A 296 6.76 14.99 1.20
N TYR A 297 5.44 14.86 1.40
CA TYR A 297 4.89 13.84 2.29
C TYR A 297 5.39 12.43 1.95
N THR A 298 5.47 12.09 0.66
CA THR A 298 5.94 10.78 0.20
C THR A 298 7.42 10.53 0.48
N ASP A 299 8.25 11.58 0.56
CA ASP A 299 9.66 11.47 0.96
C ASP A 299 9.76 11.05 2.43
N ARG A 300 8.82 11.51 3.28
CA ARG A 300 8.72 11.09 4.68
C ARG A 300 8.31 9.62 4.77
N VAL A 301 7.33 9.19 3.98
CA VAL A 301 6.93 7.78 3.91
C VAL A 301 8.08 6.91 3.38
N GLU A 302 8.84 7.36 2.37
CA GLU A 302 10.01 6.65 1.86
C GLU A 302 11.09 6.46 2.93
N ALA A 303 11.43 7.54 3.67
CA ALA A 303 12.40 7.46 4.75
C ALA A 303 11.98 6.44 5.82
N LEU A 304 10.69 6.41 6.16
CA LEU A 304 10.15 5.43 7.10
C LEU A 304 10.25 4.01 6.57
N GLU A 305 9.93 3.75 5.31
CA GLU A 305 10.11 2.43 4.68
C GLU A 305 11.56 1.95 4.73
N ARG A 306 12.52 2.86 4.51
CA ARG A 306 13.95 2.55 4.58
C ARG A 306 14.41 2.20 5.99
N LEU A 307 13.94 2.93 7.01
CA LEU A 307 14.22 2.59 8.41
C LEU A 307 13.60 1.24 8.79
N VAL A 308 12.38 0.97 8.31
CA VAL A 308 11.69 -0.29 8.54
C VAL A 308 12.42 -1.48 7.89
N HIS A 309 13.07 -1.29 6.74
CA HIS A 309 13.81 -2.34 6.03
C HIS A 309 14.80 -3.09 6.94
N SER A 310 15.61 -2.35 7.69
CA SER A 310 16.62 -2.93 8.58
C SER A 310 16.04 -3.72 9.76
N LEU A 311 14.74 -3.58 10.07
CA LEU A 311 14.08 -4.34 11.14
C LEU A 311 13.63 -5.75 10.70
N TRP A 312 13.44 -5.99 9.41
CA TRP A 312 12.92 -7.27 8.93
C TRP A 312 13.88 -8.03 8.02
N TYR A 313 14.76 -7.31 7.33
CA TYR A 313 15.76 -7.89 6.45
C TYR A 313 16.98 -8.34 7.23
N VAL A 314 17.41 -9.57 6.99
CA VAL A 314 18.59 -10.18 7.60
C VAL A 314 19.62 -10.40 6.50
N GLU A 315 20.74 -9.68 6.56
CA GLU A 315 21.82 -9.81 5.58
C GLU A 315 22.69 -11.05 5.85
N ASP A 316 22.88 -11.42 7.11
CA ASP A 316 23.61 -12.60 7.55
C ASP A 316 22.66 -13.65 8.17
N PRO A 317 22.29 -14.72 7.44
CA PRO A 317 21.39 -15.76 7.93
C PRO A 317 21.88 -16.48 9.20
N GLU A 318 23.19 -16.49 9.46
CA GLU A 318 23.77 -17.11 10.65
C GLU A 318 23.48 -16.32 11.93
N ASN A 319 23.08 -15.05 11.79
CA ASN A 319 22.70 -14.17 12.89
C ASN A 319 21.26 -13.65 12.67
N PRO A 320 20.24 -14.52 12.81
CA PRO A 320 18.87 -14.13 12.57
C PRO A 320 18.40 -13.08 13.58
N GLN A 321 17.68 -12.07 13.08
CA GLN A 321 17.02 -11.11 13.95
C GLN A 321 15.91 -11.78 14.77
N HIS A 322 15.75 -11.31 16.01
CA HIS A 322 14.65 -11.78 16.85
C HIS A 322 13.30 -11.56 16.15
N PRO A 323 12.36 -12.54 16.15
CA PRO A 323 11.08 -12.45 15.44
C PRO A 323 10.25 -11.18 15.71
N VAL A 324 10.40 -10.59 16.90
CA VAL A 324 9.73 -9.33 17.27
C VAL A 324 10.07 -8.18 16.33
N PHE A 325 11.33 -8.06 15.90
CA PHE A 325 11.76 -6.99 14.99
C PHE A 325 11.18 -7.22 13.59
N ARG A 326 11.26 -8.46 13.10
CA ARG A 326 10.76 -8.80 11.76
C ARG A 326 9.26 -8.61 11.65
N THR A 327 8.51 -9.12 12.62
CA THR A 327 7.05 -8.99 12.67
C THR A 327 6.62 -7.55 12.85
N PHE A 328 7.33 -6.77 13.68
CA PHE A 328 7.11 -5.32 13.78
C PHE A 328 7.38 -4.63 12.45
N GLY A 329 8.52 -4.89 11.80
CA GLY A 329 8.88 -4.28 10.52
C GLY A 329 7.85 -4.58 9.41
N TRP A 330 7.44 -5.83 9.24
CA TRP A 330 6.40 -6.17 8.27
C TRP A 330 5.03 -5.57 8.61
N ALA A 331 4.68 -5.48 9.89
CA ALA A 331 3.44 -4.80 10.28
C ALA A 331 3.51 -3.30 9.99
N CYS A 332 4.66 -2.66 10.21
CA CYS A 332 4.91 -1.28 9.80
C CYS A 332 4.70 -1.12 8.29
N LEU A 333 5.21 -2.04 7.47
CA LEU A 333 4.97 -2.00 6.02
C LEU A 333 3.47 -2.11 5.69
N ILE A 334 2.73 -3.04 6.30
CA ILE A 334 1.27 -3.14 6.07
C ILE A 334 0.60 -1.80 6.45
N TYR A 335 0.99 -1.20 7.56
CA TYR A 335 0.44 0.09 8.00
C TYR A 335 0.81 1.22 7.02
N ILE A 336 2.07 1.28 6.58
CA ILE A 336 2.55 2.26 5.60
C ILE A 336 1.74 2.15 4.31
N TYR A 337 1.61 0.94 3.75
CA TYR A 337 0.95 0.75 2.47
C TYR A 337 -0.57 0.96 2.58
N THR A 338 -1.23 0.48 3.63
CA THR A 338 -2.69 0.60 3.75
C THR A 338 -3.20 1.92 4.32
N ILE A 339 -2.43 2.55 5.22
CA ILE A 339 -2.83 3.78 5.91
C ILE A 339 -2.04 4.97 5.35
N LEU A 340 -0.71 4.93 5.41
CA LEU A 340 0.11 6.11 5.04
C LEU A 340 0.18 6.37 3.53
N ARG A 341 -0.07 5.35 2.70
CA ARG A 341 -0.16 5.43 1.23
C ARG A 341 -1.59 5.28 0.69
N GLU A 342 -2.53 4.95 1.58
CA GLU A 342 -3.95 4.68 1.27
C GLU A 342 -4.15 3.68 0.13
N LEU A 343 -3.25 2.70 0.01
CA LEU A 343 -3.38 1.67 -1.00
C LEU A 343 -4.43 0.63 -0.59
N PRO A 344 -5.02 -0.08 -1.58
CA PRO A 344 -5.97 -1.15 -1.31
C PRO A 344 -5.45 -2.16 -0.30
N LYS A 345 -6.24 -2.47 0.73
CA LYS A 345 -5.86 -3.49 1.73
C LYS A 345 -5.77 -4.89 1.12
N GLU A 346 -6.45 -5.12 0.00
CA GLU A 346 -6.48 -6.37 -0.77
C GLU A 346 -5.27 -6.55 -1.71
N LEU A 347 -4.30 -5.62 -1.72
CA LEU A 347 -3.07 -5.80 -2.48
C LEU A 347 -2.35 -7.10 -2.06
N GLY A 348 -1.84 -7.84 -3.06
CA GLY A 348 -1.13 -9.09 -2.85
C GLY A 348 0.09 -8.94 -1.94
N MET A 349 0.78 -7.80 -1.99
CA MET A 349 1.88 -7.47 -1.07
C MET A 349 1.44 -7.49 0.40
N ASN A 350 0.28 -6.93 0.73
CA ASN A 350 -0.20 -6.87 2.12
C ASN A 350 -0.56 -8.27 2.64
N THR A 351 -1.22 -9.09 1.80
CA THR A 351 -1.51 -10.49 2.11
C THR A 351 -0.24 -11.30 2.32
N MET A 352 0.76 -11.09 1.44
CA MET A 352 2.07 -11.73 1.54
C MET A 352 2.79 -11.35 2.84
N LEU A 353 2.80 -10.06 3.21
CA LEU A 353 3.42 -9.58 4.46
C LEU A 353 2.72 -10.16 5.70
N ALA A 354 1.39 -10.22 5.70
CA ALA A 354 0.65 -10.87 6.78
C ALA A 354 1.02 -12.36 6.88
N ASN A 355 1.15 -13.06 5.75
CA ASN A 355 1.58 -14.45 5.76
C ASN A 355 3.01 -14.62 6.33
N ARG A 356 3.95 -13.72 5.99
CA ARG A 356 5.31 -13.71 6.61
C ARG A 356 5.24 -13.54 8.13
N ILE A 357 4.41 -12.63 8.63
CA ILE A 357 4.19 -12.43 10.07
C ILE A 357 3.65 -13.72 10.71
N LYS A 358 2.62 -14.33 10.12
CA LYS A 358 2.04 -15.59 10.61
C LYS A 358 3.11 -16.67 10.72
N LEU A 359 3.84 -16.96 9.64
CA LEU A 359 4.85 -18.01 9.61
C LEU A 359 5.97 -17.75 10.64
N SER A 360 6.37 -16.50 10.82
CA SER A 360 7.38 -16.12 11.81
C SER A 360 6.89 -16.28 13.25
N LEU A 361 5.61 -16.02 13.53
CA LEU A 361 5.03 -16.21 14.85
C LEU A 361 4.76 -17.70 15.15
N GLU A 362 4.29 -18.47 14.18
CA GLU A 362 4.10 -19.92 14.31
C GLU A 362 5.43 -20.64 14.58
N SER A 363 6.52 -20.14 14.00
CA SER A 363 7.87 -20.68 14.18
C SER A 363 8.59 -20.13 15.41
N CYS A 364 7.98 -19.22 16.19
CA CYS A 364 8.58 -18.60 17.35
C CYS A 364 8.39 -19.49 18.60
N PRO A 365 9.46 -20.08 19.18
CA PRO A 365 9.34 -20.95 20.35
C PRO A 365 8.75 -20.21 21.56
N ASP A 366 9.10 -18.93 21.70
CA ASP A 366 8.72 -18.07 22.81
C ASP A 366 7.48 -17.22 22.51
N LEU A 367 6.61 -17.64 21.59
CA LEU A 367 5.42 -16.87 21.18
C LEU A 367 4.57 -16.44 22.38
N ASN A 368 4.34 -17.33 23.36
CA ASN A 368 3.54 -16.99 24.54
C ASN A 368 4.23 -15.94 25.43
N VAL A 369 5.56 -15.98 25.54
CA VAL A 369 6.34 -14.97 26.27
C VAL A 369 6.23 -13.62 25.54
N LEU A 370 6.32 -13.64 24.21
CA LEU A 370 6.17 -12.45 23.39
C LEU A 370 4.77 -11.84 23.53
N LEU A 371 3.72 -12.68 23.46
CA LEU A 371 2.32 -12.29 23.68
C LEU A 371 2.11 -11.66 25.05
N ALA A 372 2.75 -12.19 26.10
CA ALA A 372 2.64 -11.64 27.45
C ALA A 372 3.42 -10.31 27.61
N THR A 373 4.58 -10.20 26.96
CA THR A 373 5.51 -9.06 27.13
C THR A 373 5.14 -7.84 26.31
N PHE A 374 4.64 -8.04 25.09
CA PHE A 374 4.35 -6.98 24.10
C PHE A 374 2.89 -7.02 23.65
N GLN A 375 1.97 -7.08 24.60
CA GLN A 375 0.52 -7.20 24.35
C GLN A 375 -0.02 -6.09 23.44
N ASP A 376 0.38 -4.85 23.68
CA ASP A 376 0.04 -3.65 22.92
C ASP A 376 0.46 -3.77 21.45
N LEU A 377 1.75 -4.03 21.23
CA LEU A 377 2.32 -4.21 19.89
C LEU A 377 1.65 -5.39 19.16
N LEU A 378 1.59 -6.57 19.80
CA LEU A 378 1.10 -7.75 19.11
C LEU A 378 -0.40 -7.69 18.84
N LEU A 379 -1.18 -7.09 19.72
CA LEU A 379 -2.60 -6.87 19.47
C LEU A 379 -2.81 -5.95 18.26
N TRP A 380 -2.04 -4.85 18.16
CA TRP A 380 -2.02 -3.98 16.98
C TRP A 380 -1.65 -4.75 15.70
N GLN A 381 -0.60 -5.57 15.76
CA GLN A 381 -0.21 -6.43 14.63
C GLN A 381 -1.33 -7.39 14.23
N MET A 382 -2.01 -8.05 15.18
CA MET A 382 -3.06 -9.02 14.89
C MET A 382 -4.26 -8.36 14.21
N PHE A 383 -4.68 -7.17 14.65
CA PHE A 383 -5.77 -6.44 14.00
C PHE A 383 -5.38 -5.98 12.59
N LEU A 384 -4.19 -5.44 12.43
CA LEU A 384 -3.68 -4.98 11.14
C LEU A 384 -3.55 -6.14 10.15
N CYS A 385 -2.95 -7.25 10.58
CA CYS A 385 -2.79 -8.44 9.75
C CYS A 385 -4.13 -9.10 9.46
N GLY A 386 -5.03 -9.24 10.45
CA GLY A 386 -6.36 -9.82 10.24
C GLY A 386 -7.20 -9.05 9.22
N ARG A 387 -6.97 -7.75 9.06
CA ARG A 387 -7.64 -6.90 8.05
C ARG A 387 -7.19 -7.19 6.63
N VAL A 388 -5.91 -7.50 6.41
CA VAL A 388 -5.31 -7.70 5.08
C VAL A 388 -5.13 -9.18 4.72
N ALA A 389 -5.11 -10.07 5.71
CA ALA A 389 -4.84 -11.48 5.52
C ALA A 389 -5.92 -12.16 4.66
N ASP A 390 -5.47 -13.20 3.97
CA ASP A 390 -6.34 -14.13 3.28
C ASP A 390 -7.34 -14.76 4.24
N SER A 391 -8.51 -15.10 3.70
CA SER A 391 -9.61 -15.72 4.48
C SER A 391 -9.17 -16.95 5.28
N ARG A 392 -8.16 -17.69 4.81
CA ARG A 392 -7.61 -18.89 5.45
C ARG A 392 -6.70 -18.57 6.64
N ASP A 393 -6.05 -17.41 6.64
CA ASP A 393 -5.07 -17.01 7.66
C ASP A 393 -5.69 -16.10 8.73
N ARG A 394 -6.82 -15.44 8.46
CA ARG A 394 -7.56 -14.62 9.45
C ARG A 394 -7.84 -15.32 10.79
N PRO A 395 -8.22 -16.62 10.83
CA PRO A 395 -8.45 -17.31 12.10
C PRO A 395 -7.21 -17.34 13.01
N PHE A 396 -6.00 -17.43 12.44
CA PHE A 396 -4.76 -17.41 13.21
C PHE A 396 -4.60 -16.09 13.98
N PHE A 397 -4.72 -14.94 13.28
CA PHE A 397 -4.59 -13.62 13.89
C PHE A 397 -5.69 -13.36 14.92
N ALA A 398 -6.93 -13.75 14.60
CA ALA A 398 -8.05 -13.65 15.54
C ALA A 398 -7.78 -14.47 16.81
N GLN A 399 -7.26 -15.70 16.68
CA GLN A 399 -6.94 -16.54 17.83
C GLN A 399 -5.86 -15.92 18.72
N GLN A 400 -4.78 -15.37 18.16
CA GLN A 400 -3.75 -14.72 18.96
C GLN A 400 -4.25 -13.42 19.61
N ALA A 401 -5.05 -12.62 18.90
CA ALA A 401 -5.69 -11.43 19.47
C ALA A 401 -6.58 -11.80 20.67
N THR A 402 -7.40 -12.85 20.53
CA THR A 402 -8.27 -13.33 21.61
C THR A 402 -7.47 -13.74 22.84
N LYS A 403 -6.31 -14.39 22.69
CA LYS A 403 -5.45 -14.71 23.85
C LYS A 403 -5.02 -13.47 24.61
N ILE A 404 -4.61 -12.41 23.90
CA ILE A 404 -4.20 -11.14 24.51
C ILE A 404 -5.39 -10.48 25.21
N LEU A 405 -6.55 -10.41 24.56
CA LEU A 405 -7.76 -9.78 25.10
C LEU A 405 -8.25 -10.48 26.37
N ILE A 406 -8.20 -11.83 26.42
CA ILE A 406 -8.54 -12.60 27.62
C ILE A 406 -7.61 -12.27 28.78
N VAL A 407 -6.30 -12.18 28.53
CA VAL A 407 -5.31 -11.82 29.57
C VAL A 407 -5.55 -10.40 30.08
N ARG A 408 -5.96 -9.48 29.19
CA ARG A 408 -6.32 -8.10 29.53
C ARG A 408 -7.70 -7.96 30.17
N LYS A 409 -8.51 -9.02 30.21
CA LYS A 409 -9.92 -9.00 30.64
C LYS A 409 -10.75 -7.97 29.86
N THR A 410 -10.44 -7.82 28.58
CA THR A 410 -11.11 -6.89 27.67
C THR A 410 -12.24 -7.62 26.95
N GLU A 411 -13.48 -7.25 27.26
CA GLU A 411 -14.67 -7.96 26.75
C GLU A 411 -15.59 -7.06 25.92
N SER A 412 -15.61 -5.75 26.20
CA SER A 412 -16.51 -4.82 25.53
C SER A 412 -15.98 -4.39 24.16
N SER A 413 -16.89 -4.12 23.23
CA SER A 413 -16.50 -3.67 21.89
C SER A 413 -15.76 -2.33 21.91
N SER A 414 -16.07 -1.45 22.85
CA SER A 414 -15.40 -0.15 23.02
C SER A 414 -13.97 -0.34 23.53
N GLU A 415 -13.75 -1.18 24.53
CA GLU A 415 -12.41 -1.50 25.04
C GLU A 415 -11.55 -2.19 23.97
N ILE A 416 -12.11 -3.11 23.18
CA ILE A 416 -11.38 -3.76 22.07
C ILE A 416 -10.92 -2.70 21.05
N MET A 417 -11.80 -1.75 20.71
CA MET A 417 -11.45 -0.65 19.80
C MET A 417 -10.38 0.27 20.40
N ALA A 418 -10.47 0.59 21.70
CA ALA A 418 -9.46 1.37 22.40
C ALA A 418 -8.09 0.66 22.42
N ALA A 419 -8.08 -0.63 22.76
CA ALA A 419 -6.88 -1.46 22.80
C ALA A 419 -6.22 -1.60 21.42
N SER A 420 -6.99 -1.62 20.34
CA SER A 420 -6.47 -1.65 18.96
C SER A 420 -5.67 -0.39 18.57
N LYS A 421 -5.92 0.73 19.24
CA LYS A 421 -5.26 2.02 18.99
C LYS A 421 -4.12 2.30 19.97
N GLU A 422 -4.12 1.61 21.11
CA GLU A 422 -3.22 1.85 22.25
C GLU A 422 -1.73 1.82 21.89
N PHE A 423 -1.32 0.97 20.95
CA PHE A 423 0.09 0.90 20.56
C PHE A 423 0.58 2.19 19.90
N LEU A 424 -0.20 2.75 18.97
CA LEU A 424 0.18 3.99 18.29
C LEU A 424 -0.21 5.23 19.09
N TRP A 425 -1.31 5.19 19.84
CA TRP A 425 -1.94 6.35 20.49
C TRP A 425 -2.44 6.04 21.92
N PRO A 426 -1.57 5.63 22.84
CA PRO A 426 -1.95 5.32 24.22
C PRO A 426 -2.54 6.53 24.96
N GLU A 427 -2.09 7.75 24.65
CA GLU A 427 -2.58 8.97 25.29
C GLU A 427 -4.03 9.33 24.93
N ARG A 428 -4.53 8.89 23.75
CA ARG A 428 -5.91 9.16 23.31
C ARG A 428 -6.97 8.39 24.11
N GLN A 429 -6.56 7.51 25.02
CA GLN A 429 -7.49 6.80 25.92
C GLN A 429 -7.86 7.64 27.15
N VAL A 430 -7.04 8.62 27.53
CA VAL A 430 -7.25 9.41 28.75
C VAL A 430 -8.41 10.41 28.56
N GLU A 431 -8.65 10.88 27.34
CA GLU A 431 -9.67 11.91 27.04
C GLU A 431 -11.12 11.40 27.15
N VAL A 432 -11.38 10.10 27.07
CA VAL A 432 -12.76 9.56 27.05
C VAL A 432 -13.38 9.44 28.45
N VAL A 433 -12.58 9.51 29.51
CA VAL A 433 -13.06 9.28 30.89
C VAL A 433 -13.56 10.56 31.57
N GLU A 434 -13.18 11.74 31.10
CA GLU A 434 -13.54 13.00 31.77
C GLU A 434 -14.95 13.51 31.41
N ASP A 435 -15.51 13.17 30.25
CA ASP A 435 -16.80 13.73 29.77
C ASP A 435 -18.05 12.95 30.24
N GLU A 436 -17.94 11.69 30.68
CA GLU A 436 -19.13 10.91 31.11
C GLU A 436 -19.51 11.15 32.59
N SER A 437 -18.78 12.00 33.32
CA SER A 437 -19.01 12.22 34.76
C SER A 437 -19.87 13.45 35.10
N GLU A 438 -20.17 14.35 34.15
CA GLU A 438 -20.91 15.59 34.44
C GLU A 438 -22.38 15.63 33.96
N GLU A 439 -22.86 14.71 33.11
CA GLU A 439 -24.26 14.76 32.63
C GLU A 439 -25.30 13.97 33.45
N SER A 440 -24.92 13.34 34.58
CA SER A 440 -25.87 12.54 35.39
C SER A 440 -26.62 13.30 36.50
N ALA A 441 -26.58 14.63 36.52
CA ALA A 441 -27.24 15.45 37.55
C ALA A 441 -28.25 16.47 36.98
N VAL A 442 -29.20 16.03 36.15
CA VAL A 442 -30.46 16.76 35.96
C VAL A 442 -31.63 15.81 36.16
N SER A 443 -32.03 15.64 37.42
CA SER A 443 -33.28 14.99 37.78
C SER A 443 -34.45 15.86 37.33
N TYR A 444 -35.21 15.40 36.32
CA TYR A 444 -36.52 15.96 36.04
C TYR A 444 -37.48 15.60 37.17
N SER A 445 -37.80 16.60 38.00
CA SER A 445 -38.95 16.58 38.90
C SER A 445 -40.21 16.58 38.05
N SER A 446 -41.01 15.52 38.20
CA SER A 446 -42.34 15.40 37.63
C SER A 446 -43.30 16.09 38.57
N ASP A 447 -43.60 17.37 38.31
CA ASP A 447 -44.85 18.03 38.68
C ASP A 447 -44.78 19.49 38.21
N GLU A 448 -45.36 19.79 37.04
CA GLU A 448 -46.26 20.94 36.87
C GLU A 448 -46.81 21.07 35.44
N ALA A 449 -48.13 21.22 35.40
CA ALA A 449 -48.91 22.00 34.44
C ALA A 449 -49.11 21.45 33.01
N MET A 450 -50.16 20.63 32.90
CA MET A 450 -51.28 20.96 31.99
C MET A 450 -51.53 22.48 31.96
N ARG A 451 -51.50 23.11 30.77
CA ARG A 451 -52.43 24.21 30.39
C ARG A 451 -52.22 24.69 28.94
N PHE A 452 -53.33 24.74 28.19
CA PHE A 452 -53.61 25.37 26.88
C PHE A 452 -52.92 24.76 25.65
N VAL A 453 -53.56 24.19 24.61
CA VAL A 453 -54.79 24.47 23.83
C VAL A 453 -54.86 25.89 23.22
N GLY A 454 -54.48 25.96 21.94
CA GLY A 454 -55.21 26.70 20.90
C GLY A 454 -54.75 28.11 20.54
N ALA A 455 -53.97 28.22 19.47
CA ALA A 455 -54.20 29.09 18.30
C ALA A 455 -53.13 28.82 17.23
#